data_AF-A0A1G1NVG4-F1
#
_entry.id   AF-A0A1G1NVG4-F1
#
_cell.length_a   1.000
_cell.length_b   1.000
_cell.length_c   1.000
_cell.angle_alpha   90.00
_cell.angle_beta   90.00
_cell.angle_gamma   90.00
#
_symmetry.space_group_name_H-M   'P 1'
#
loop_
_entity.id
_entity.type
_entity.pdbx_description
1 polymer ?
#
loop_
_entity_poly.entity_id
_entity_poly.type
_entity_poly.pdbx_seq_one_letter_code
_entity_poly.pdbx_strand_id
1 'polypeptide(L)'
;MLKFFTDFKKKSELRRKLCALYAEVDKNLEACYVMQQRGVLEKFRLECWQEVHGDSALALDEKISTCYRALEDYNRGMADFKEFEQWYAADLNNKTPENARLLHAKKELVSEKFKGLLAVVKPTQEVFKARLIAQKIYKDKRTY
;
A
#
# COMPACT_ATOMS: atom_id res chain seq x y z
N MET A 1 2.10 -18.35 36.24
CA MET A 1 1.19 -17.24 35.89
C MET A 1 1.84 -16.18 35.01
N LEU A 2 3.02 -15.64 35.33
CA LEU A 2 3.70 -14.61 34.51
C LEU A 2 3.83 -14.96 33.02
N LYS A 3 4.30 -16.18 32.69
CA LYS A 3 4.46 -16.64 31.29
C LYS A 3 3.16 -16.60 30.46
N PHE A 4 2.03 -16.92 31.10
CA PHE A 4 0.71 -16.91 30.44
C PHE A 4 0.29 -15.49 30.06
N PHE A 5 0.52 -14.51 30.94
CA PHE A 5 0.23 -13.10 30.65
C PHE A 5 1.14 -12.54 29.54
N THR A 6 2.43 -12.89 29.55
CA THR A 6 3.35 -12.48 28.47
C THR A 6 2.96 -13.07 27.13
N ASP A 7 2.61 -14.36 27.10
CA ASP A 7 2.18 -15.05 25.88
C ASP A 7 0.85 -14.49 25.34
N PHE A 8 -0.10 -14.18 26.24
CA PHE A 8 -1.36 -13.53 25.88
C PHE A 8 -1.14 -12.14 25.28
N LYS A 9 -0.29 -11.31 25.93
CA LYS A 9 0.04 -9.96 25.45
C LYS A 9 0.66 -10.00 24.05
N LYS A 10 1.63 -10.88 23.83
CA LYS A 10 2.28 -11.07 22.51
C LYS A 10 1.28 -11.48 21.42
N LYS A 11 0.39 -12.44 21.72
CA LYS A 11 -0.65 -12.87 20.76
C LYS A 11 -1.64 -11.74 20.44
N SER A 12 -2.05 -10.97 21.43
CA SER A 12 -2.93 -9.82 21.25
C SER A 12 -2.29 -8.75 20.37
N GLU A 13 -1.01 -8.45 20.61
CA GLU A 13 -0.26 -7.47 19.86
C GLU A 13 -0.04 -7.88 18.40
N LEU A 14 0.31 -9.15 18.17
CA LEU A 14 0.41 -9.73 16.83
C LEU A 14 -0.92 -9.61 16.06
N ARG A 15 -2.03 -9.94 16.73
CA ARG A 15 -3.38 -9.82 16.15
C ARG A 15 -3.70 -8.37 15.77
N ARG A 16 -3.36 -7.40 16.64
CA ARG A 16 -3.54 -5.98 16.38
C ARG A 16 -2.77 -5.55 15.13
N LYS A 17 -1.49 -5.93 15.02
CA LYS A 17 -0.64 -5.63 13.86
C LYS A 17 -1.21 -6.22 12.57
N LEU A 18 -1.64 -7.48 12.59
CA LEU A 18 -2.27 -8.14 11.43
C LEU A 18 -3.57 -7.48 10.99
N CYS A 19 -4.43 -7.09 11.93
CA CYS A 19 -5.67 -6.36 11.61
C CYS A 19 -5.38 -4.98 11.02
N ALA A 20 -4.39 -4.26 11.55
CA ALA A 20 -3.99 -2.94 11.05
C ALA A 20 -3.46 -3.04 9.61
N LEU A 21 -2.56 -4.00 9.35
CA LEU A 21 -2.07 -4.33 8.02
C LEU A 21 -3.20 -4.65 7.03
N TYR A 22 -4.15 -5.50 7.42
CA TYR A 22 -5.28 -5.83 6.57
C TYR A 22 -6.14 -4.61 6.25
N ALA A 23 -6.44 -3.78 7.25
CA ALA A 23 -7.19 -2.54 7.05
C ALA A 23 -6.47 -1.56 6.12
N GLU A 24 -5.13 -1.53 6.14
CA GLU A 24 -4.32 -0.76 5.20
C GLU A 24 -4.45 -1.29 3.77
N VAL A 25 -4.33 -2.61 3.56
CA VAL A 25 -4.53 -3.23 2.23
C VAL A 25 -5.94 -2.95 1.70
N ASP A 26 -6.96 -3.07 2.54
CA ASP A 26 -8.36 -2.85 2.17
C ASP A 26 -8.60 -1.40 1.74
N LYS A 27 -8.05 -0.42 2.49
CA LYS A 27 -8.08 1.00 2.11
C LYS A 27 -7.30 1.29 0.83
N ASN A 28 -6.17 0.63 0.62
CA ASN A 28 -5.40 0.79 -0.61
C ASN A 28 -6.16 0.23 -1.83
N LEU A 29 -6.92 -0.86 -1.64
CA LEU A 29 -7.80 -1.38 -2.69
C LEU A 29 -8.93 -0.39 -3.02
N GLU A 30 -9.56 0.19 -2.01
CA GLU A 30 -10.56 1.26 -2.19
C GLU A 30 -9.95 2.45 -2.94
N ALA A 31 -8.75 2.88 -2.55
CA ALA A 31 -8.04 3.97 -3.20
C ALA A 31 -7.74 3.65 -4.67
N CYS A 32 -7.33 2.42 -5.02
CA CYS A 32 -7.16 2.00 -6.41
C CYS A 32 -8.45 2.21 -7.22
N TYR A 33 -9.61 1.79 -6.69
CA TYR A 33 -10.88 1.96 -7.38
C TYR A 33 -11.25 3.44 -7.56
N VAL A 34 -11.09 4.25 -6.52
CA VAL A 34 -11.39 5.68 -6.57
C VAL A 34 -10.49 6.41 -7.57
N MET A 35 -9.18 6.14 -7.54
CA MET A 35 -8.21 6.73 -8.48
C MET A 35 -8.54 6.36 -9.93
N GLN A 36 -8.88 5.09 -10.18
CA GLN A 36 -9.27 4.63 -11.52
C GLN A 36 -10.55 5.31 -12.02
N GLN A 37 -11.56 5.49 -11.15
CA GLN A 37 -12.83 6.12 -11.52
C GLN A 37 -12.70 7.63 -11.74
N ARG A 38 -11.89 8.31 -10.92
CA ARG A 38 -11.78 9.77 -10.94
C ARG A 38 -10.65 10.28 -11.85
N GLY A 39 -9.75 9.41 -12.30
CA GLY A 39 -8.57 9.80 -13.07
C GLY A 39 -7.58 10.64 -12.25
N VAL A 40 -7.64 10.56 -10.92
CA VAL A 40 -6.74 11.26 -10.00
C VAL A 40 -5.74 10.25 -9.46
N LEU A 41 -4.45 10.60 -9.50
CA LEU A 41 -3.38 9.79 -8.92
C LEU A 41 -3.00 10.38 -7.56
N GLU A 42 -2.92 9.54 -6.53
CA GLU A 42 -2.43 9.90 -5.19
C GLU A 42 -1.51 8.82 -4.64
N LYS A 43 -0.87 9.05 -3.49
CA LYS A 43 -0.04 8.05 -2.80
C LYS A 43 -0.91 7.05 -2.04
N PHE A 44 -0.41 5.81 -1.93
CA PHE A 44 -0.99 4.77 -1.07
C PHE A 44 -0.45 4.85 0.36
N ARG A 45 -1.20 4.24 1.28
CA ARG A 45 -0.86 4.10 2.70
C ARG A 45 0.09 2.92 2.89
N LEU A 46 1.11 3.10 3.72
CA LEU A 46 2.17 2.11 3.99
C LEU A 46 2.66 2.16 5.45
N GLU A 47 1.96 2.88 6.32
CA GLU A 47 2.37 3.14 7.69
C GLU A 47 2.46 1.84 8.50
N CYS A 48 1.44 0.99 8.39
CA CYS A 48 1.40 -0.29 9.09
C CYS A 48 2.46 -1.24 8.55
N TRP A 49 2.69 -1.26 7.22
CA TRP A 49 3.76 -2.03 6.62
C TRP A 49 5.15 -1.64 7.15
N GLN A 50 5.42 -0.34 7.30
CA GLN A 50 6.70 0.12 7.85
C GLN A 50 6.93 -0.35 9.29
N GLU A 51 5.88 -0.51 10.09
CA GLU A 51 5.99 -1.01 11.46
C GLU A 51 6.25 -2.54 11.57
N VAL A 52 5.94 -3.29 10.53
CA VAL A 52 5.88 -4.76 10.58
C VAL A 52 6.80 -5.46 9.58
N HIS A 53 7.28 -4.77 8.55
CA HIS A 53 8.26 -5.34 7.64
C HIS A 53 9.54 -5.69 8.42
N GLY A 54 10.00 -6.94 8.30
CA GLY A 54 11.12 -7.46 9.09
C GLY A 54 10.77 -8.00 10.48
N ASP A 55 9.52 -7.90 10.92
CA ASP A 55 9.06 -8.60 12.13
C ASP A 55 8.93 -10.10 11.84
N SER A 56 9.92 -10.88 12.29
CA SER A 56 9.98 -12.32 12.07
C SER A 56 8.79 -13.07 12.68
N ALA A 57 8.12 -12.49 13.68
CA ALA A 57 6.94 -13.10 14.30
C ALA A 57 5.69 -13.03 13.39
N LEU A 58 5.66 -12.13 12.40
CA LEU A 58 4.52 -11.97 11.50
C LEU A 58 4.59 -12.87 10.26
N ALA A 59 5.77 -13.37 9.89
CA ALA A 59 6.02 -14.29 8.76
C ALA A 59 5.01 -14.09 7.61
N LEU A 60 5.07 -12.91 6.98
CA LEU A 60 4.11 -12.50 5.96
C LEU A 60 4.34 -13.29 4.67
N ASP A 61 3.24 -13.55 3.96
CA ASP A 61 3.26 -14.24 2.67
C ASP A 61 4.06 -13.43 1.64
N GLU A 62 4.74 -14.11 0.71
CA GLU A 62 5.49 -13.48 -0.37
C GLU A 62 4.59 -12.58 -1.24
N LYS A 63 3.32 -12.95 -1.43
CA LYS A 63 2.34 -12.13 -2.16
C LYS A 63 2.07 -10.80 -1.46
N ILE A 64 1.94 -10.83 -0.13
CA ILE A 64 1.77 -9.62 0.69
C ILE A 64 3.00 -8.72 0.53
N SER A 65 4.20 -9.30 0.65
CA SER A 65 5.46 -8.56 0.52
C SER A 65 5.64 -7.96 -0.88
N THR A 66 5.29 -8.71 -1.93
CA THR A 66 5.33 -8.24 -3.32
C THR A 66 4.37 -7.07 -3.55
N CYS A 67 3.16 -7.14 -2.99
CA CYS A 67 2.21 -6.03 -3.05
C CYS A 67 2.76 -4.76 -2.43
N TYR A 68 3.34 -4.86 -1.24
CA TYR A 68 3.88 -3.68 -0.57
C TYR A 68 5.08 -3.07 -1.29
N ARG A 69 5.97 -3.89 -1.88
CA ARG A 69 7.05 -3.38 -2.75
C ARG A 69 6.51 -2.64 -3.98
N ALA A 70 5.44 -3.16 -4.59
CA ALA A 70 4.80 -2.49 -5.74
C ALA A 70 4.20 -1.13 -5.34
N LEU A 71 3.52 -1.07 -4.20
CA LEU A 71 2.96 0.17 -3.65
C LEU A 71 4.06 1.17 -3.26
N GLU A 72 5.15 0.71 -2.67
CA GLU A 72 6.32 1.54 -2.32
C GLU A 72 6.99 2.11 -3.58
N ASP A 73 7.21 1.29 -4.61
CA ASP A 73 7.80 1.72 -5.86
C ASP A 73 6.92 2.75 -6.60
N TYR A 74 5.61 2.57 -6.57
CA TYR A 74 4.66 3.57 -7.06
C TYR A 74 4.73 4.86 -6.24
N ASN A 75 4.70 4.77 -4.90
CA ASN A 75 4.73 5.95 -4.02
C ASN A 75 6.02 6.78 -4.21
N ARG A 76 7.15 6.11 -4.44
CA ARG A 76 8.42 6.75 -4.78
C ARG A 76 8.35 7.47 -6.12
N GLY A 77 7.82 6.82 -7.16
CA GLY A 77 7.62 7.47 -8.46
C GLY A 77 6.67 8.66 -8.38
N MET A 78 5.62 8.54 -7.57
CA MET A 78 4.67 9.63 -7.32
C MET A 78 5.32 10.81 -6.57
N ALA A 79 6.21 10.54 -5.62
CA ALA A 79 6.98 11.58 -4.93
C ALA A 79 7.89 12.32 -5.92
N ASP A 80 8.66 11.60 -6.74
CA ASP A 80 9.53 12.16 -7.77
C ASP A 80 8.75 13.01 -8.79
N PHE A 81 7.60 12.52 -9.25
CA PHE A 81 6.71 13.29 -10.12
C PHE A 81 6.22 14.58 -9.46
N LYS A 82 5.75 14.51 -8.20
CA LYS A 82 5.21 15.68 -7.50
C LYS A 82 6.28 16.71 -7.13
N GLU A 83 7.46 16.26 -6.76
CA GLU A 83 8.62 17.13 -6.53
C GLU A 83 9.01 17.86 -7.81
N PHE A 84 9.08 17.14 -8.93
CA PHE A 84 9.38 17.76 -10.23
C PHE A 84 8.26 18.69 -10.71
N GLU A 85 6.99 18.35 -10.50
CA GLU A 85 5.84 19.20 -10.81
C GLU A 85 5.90 20.52 -10.04
N GLN A 86 6.22 20.47 -8.75
CA GLN A 86 6.38 21.66 -7.91
C GLN A 86 7.56 22.52 -8.37
N TRP A 87 8.72 21.91 -8.63
CA TRP A 87 9.89 22.60 -9.16
C TRP A 87 9.61 23.26 -10.52
N TYR A 88 8.95 22.55 -11.44
CA TYR A 88 8.56 23.06 -12.75
C TYR A 88 7.59 24.25 -12.65
N ALA A 89 6.66 24.20 -11.68
CA ALA A 89 5.67 25.26 -11.48
C ALA A 89 6.24 26.53 -10.81
N ALA A 90 7.33 26.41 -10.06
CA ALA A 90 7.88 27.46 -9.20
C ALA A 90 8.51 28.65 -9.94
N ASP A 91 9.04 28.45 -11.14
CA ASP A 91 9.72 29.50 -11.92
C ASP A 91 9.36 29.39 -13.42
N LEU A 92 9.22 30.53 -14.10
CA LEU A 92 9.06 30.59 -15.56
C LEU A 92 10.30 30.05 -16.30
N ASN A 93 11.49 30.23 -15.73
CA ASN A 93 12.74 29.70 -16.30
C ASN A 93 12.75 28.16 -16.37
N ASN A 94 12.01 27.49 -15.49
CA ASN A 94 11.89 26.04 -15.49
C ASN A 94 10.90 25.54 -16.57
N LYS A 95 10.09 26.41 -17.17
CA LYS A 95 9.04 26.05 -18.14
C LYS A 95 9.56 25.96 -19.56
N THR A 96 10.61 25.18 -19.75
CA THR A 96 11.19 24.89 -21.07
C THR A 96 10.50 23.68 -21.73
N PRO A 97 10.56 23.54 -23.07
CA PRO A 97 10.07 22.36 -23.77
C PRO A 97 10.68 21.05 -23.27
N GLU A 98 11.95 21.05 -22.90
CA GLU A 98 12.65 19.88 -22.37
C GLU A 98 12.06 19.46 -21.02
N ASN A 99 11.85 20.42 -20.11
CA ASN A 99 11.28 20.14 -18.80
C ASN A 99 9.81 19.74 -18.90
N ALA A 100 9.04 20.29 -19.85
CA ALA A 100 7.68 19.86 -20.12
C ALA A 100 7.63 18.39 -20.59
N ARG A 101 8.56 17.98 -21.47
CA ARG A 101 8.70 16.57 -21.88
C ARG A 101 9.06 15.66 -20.70
N LEU A 102 9.97 16.10 -19.84
CA LEU A 102 10.36 15.34 -18.65
C LEU A 102 9.20 15.20 -17.64
N LEU A 103 8.44 16.28 -17.41
CA LEU A 103 7.23 16.25 -16.59
C LEU A 103 6.21 15.24 -17.13
N HIS A 104 5.96 15.27 -18.43
CA HIS A 104 5.07 14.32 -19.10
C HIS A 104 5.58 12.87 -18.94
N ALA A 105 6.86 12.62 -19.19
CA ALA A 105 7.45 11.28 -19.04
C ALA A 105 7.31 10.74 -17.60
N LYS A 106 7.54 11.59 -16.59
CA LYS A 106 7.34 11.20 -15.17
C LYS A 106 5.88 10.88 -14.87
N LYS A 107 4.94 11.68 -15.38
CA LYS A 107 3.49 11.43 -15.22
C LYS A 107 3.06 10.11 -15.88
N GLU A 108 3.54 9.84 -17.09
CA GLU A 108 3.26 8.59 -17.80
C GLU A 108 3.82 7.38 -17.03
N LEU A 109 5.05 7.49 -16.51
CA LEU A 109 5.65 6.43 -15.69
C LEU A 109 4.79 6.10 -14.46
N VAL A 110 4.29 7.10 -13.74
CA VAL A 110 3.39 6.89 -12.59
C VAL A 110 2.07 6.26 -13.02
N SER A 111 1.53 6.68 -14.16
CA SER A 111 0.27 6.17 -14.71
C SER A 111 0.39 4.70 -15.13
N GLU A 112 1.51 4.32 -15.76
CA GLU A 112 1.80 2.93 -16.12
C GLU A 112 1.97 2.05 -14.88
N LYS A 113 2.70 2.52 -13.86
CA LYS A 113 2.80 1.79 -12.58
C LYS A 113 1.43 1.59 -11.95
N PHE A 114 0.57 2.61 -11.95
CA PHE A 114 -0.78 2.53 -11.40
C PHE A 114 -1.65 1.48 -12.09
N LYS A 115 -1.62 1.38 -13.42
CA LYS A 115 -2.41 0.39 -14.20
C LYS A 115 -2.19 -1.05 -13.71
N GLY A 116 -0.97 -1.38 -13.28
CA GLY A 116 -0.62 -2.70 -12.77
C GLY A 116 -1.03 -2.98 -11.31
N LEU A 117 -1.30 -1.94 -10.51
CA LEU A 117 -1.48 -2.12 -9.06
C LEU A 117 -2.76 -2.85 -8.68
N LEU A 118 -3.86 -2.65 -9.39
CA LEU A 118 -5.12 -3.33 -9.06
C LEU A 118 -4.98 -4.86 -9.13
N ALA A 119 -4.20 -5.36 -10.10
CA ALA A 119 -3.91 -6.78 -10.28
C ALA A 119 -3.06 -7.38 -9.15
N VAL A 120 -2.40 -6.55 -8.34
CA VAL A 120 -1.55 -6.98 -7.23
C VAL A 120 -2.25 -6.78 -5.88
N VAL A 121 -2.92 -5.64 -5.69
CA VAL A 121 -3.59 -5.29 -4.42
C VAL A 121 -4.81 -6.18 -4.18
N LYS A 122 -5.64 -6.43 -5.20
CA LYS A 122 -6.87 -7.22 -5.05
C LYS A 122 -6.58 -8.67 -4.62
N PRO A 123 -5.69 -9.45 -5.28
CA PRO A 123 -5.38 -10.79 -4.82
C PRO A 123 -4.72 -10.82 -3.44
N THR A 124 -3.93 -9.80 -3.11
CA THR A 124 -3.30 -9.67 -1.79
C THR A 124 -4.35 -9.53 -0.69
N GLN A 125 -5.37 -8.69 -0.91
CA GLN A 125 -6.48 -8.52 0.03
C GLN A 125 -7.19 -9.85 0.32
N GLU A 126 -7.49 -10.64 -0.71
CA GLU A 126 -8.19 -11.92 -0.57
C GLU A 126 -7.33 -12.96 0.18
N VAL A 127 -6.04 -13.06 -0.15
CA VAL A 127 -5.09 -13.93 0.55
C VAL A 127 -4.99 -13.54 2.02
N PHE A 128 -4.90 -12.23 2.31
CA PHE A 128 -4.78 -11.73 3.67
C PHE A 128 -6.06 -11.99 4.46
N LYS A 129 -7.23 -11.77 3.85
CA LYS A 129 -8.54 -12.08 4.46
C LYS A 129 -8.66 -13.56 4.81
N ALA A 130 -8.33 -14.45 3.87
CA ALA A 130 -8.37 -15.90 4.10
C ALA A 130 -7.46 -16.32 5.27
N ARG A 131 -6.26 -15.72 5.36
CA ARG A 131 -5.33 -15.93 6.48
C ARG A 131 -5.92 -15.48 7.81
N LEU A 132 -6.56 -14.31 7.88
CA LEU A 132 -7.19 -13.83 9.11
C LEU A 132 -8.36 -14.70 9.57
N ILE A 133 -9.13 -15.25 8.62
CA ILE A 133 -10.22 -16.19 8.90
C ILE A 133 -9.65 -17.51 9.47
N ALA A 134 -8.62 -18.08 8.82
CA ALA A 134 -7.98 -19.30 9.28
C ALA A 134 -7.41 -19.18 10.71
N GLN A 135 -6.90 -17.99 11.06
CA GLN A 135 -6.39 -17.67 12.40
C GLN A 135 -7.50 -17.31 13.42
N LYS A 136 -8.77 -17.38 13.03
CA LYS A 136 -9.94 -16.96 13.85
C LYS A 136 -9.84 -15.51 14.35
N ILE A 137 -9.10 -14.68 13.63
CA ILE A 137 -8.90 -13.26 13.93
C ILE A 137 -10.07 -12.45 13.36
N TYR A 138 -10.57 -12.85 12.21
CA TYR A 138 -11.68 -12.23 11.49
C TYR A 138 -12.85 -13.21 11.36
N LYS A 139 -14.09 -12.72 11.50
CA LYS A 139 -15.31 -13.47 11.16
C LYS A 139 -15.89 -12.83 9.91
N ASP A 140 -16.02 -13.59 8.83
CA ASP A 140 -16.73 -13.08 7.65
C ASP A 140 -18.20 -12.88 8.02
N LYS A 141 -18.74 -11.67 7.79
CA LYS A 141 -20.13 -11.34 8.09
C LYS A 141 -21.10 -11.79 6.99
N ARG A 142 -20.61 -12.47 5.95
CA ARG A 142 -21.39 -12.89 4.76
C ARG A 142 -22.10 -14.25 4.88
N THR A 143 -22.23 -14.80 6.09
CA THR A 143 -23.14 -15.93 6.36
C THR A 143 -24.38 -15.42 7.08
N TYR A 144 -25.35 -14.95 6.30
CA TYR A 144 -26.77 -14.87 6.66
C TYR A 144 -27.59 -15.33 5.46
#